data_AF-A0A528MZA8-F1
#
_entry.id   AF-A0A528MZA8-F1
#
_cell.length_a   1.000
_cell.length_b   1.000
_cell.length_c   1.000
_cell.angle_alpha   90.00
_cell.angle_beta   90.00
_cell.angle_gamma   90.00
#
_symmetry.space_group_name_H-M   'P 1'
#
loop_
_entity.id
_entity.type
_entity.pdbx_description
1 polymer ?
#
loop_
_entity_poly.entity_id
_entity_poly.type
_entity_poly.pdbx_seq_one_letter_code
_entity_poly.pdbx_strand_id
1 'polypeptide(L)' 'NVGLYGCPTTVNNVESIAVAPTILRRGAAWFSSFGRPNNVGTKLFCVSGHVNTPCTVEEAMSIPFRELIE' A
#
# COMPACT_ATOMS: atom_id res chain seq x y z
N ASN A 1 -1.36 -29.29 -1.72
CA ASN A 1 -1.09 -27.91 -2.17
C ASN A 1 0.41 -27.75 -2.36
N VAL A 2 0.85 -27.43 -3.57
CA VAL A 2 2.27 -27.20 -3.91
C VAL A 2 2.39 -25.86 -4.65
N GLY A 3 3.49 -25.15 -4.44
CA GLY A 3 3.77 -23.87 -5.09
C GLY A 3 4.24 -24.03 -6.53
N LEU A 4 4.94 -23.01 -7.07
CA LEU A 4 5.36 -23.01 -8.47
C LEU A 4 6.33 -24.19 -8.74
N TYR A 5 6.00 -25.00 -9.74
CA TYR A 5 6.77 -26.21 -10.12
C TYR A 5 6.99 -27.23 -8.99
N GLY A 6 6.12 -27.27 -7.98
CA GLY A 6 6.30 -28.16 -6.84
C GLY A 6 7.19 -27.60 -5.72
N CYS A 7 7.78 -26.42 -5.92
CA CYS A 7 8.63 -25.75 -4.93
C CYS A 7 7.81 -24.85 -3.99
N PRO A 8 8.29 -24.59 -2.75
CA PRO A 8 7.72 -23.55 -1.89
C PRO A 8 7.76 -22.18 -2.60
N THR A 9 6.64 -21.45 -2.59
CA THR A 9 6.53 -20.14 -3.26
C THR A 9 5.56 -19.25 -2.51
N THR A 10 5.84 -17.94 -2.47
CA THR A 10 4.94 -16.91 -1.94
C THR A 10 4.68 -15.88 -3.03
N VAL A 11 3.41 -15.59 -3.30
CA VAL A 11 3.00 -14.55 -4.25
C VAL A 11 2.77 -13.25 -3.49
N ASN A 12 3.37 -12.16 -3.98
CA ASN A 12 3.21 -10.83 -3.40
C ASN A 12 2.68 -9.88 -4.48
N ASN A 13 1.81 -8.93 -4.09
CA ASN A 13 1.52 -7.79 -4.95
C ASN A 13 2.80 -6.95 -5.13
N VAL A 14 2.93 -6.31 -6.29
CA VAL A 14 4.08 -5.45 -6.63
C VAL A 14 4.29 -4.34 -5.60
N GLU A 15 3.23 -3.68 -5.14
CA GLU A 15 3.34 -2.61 -4.14
C GLU A 15 3.93 -3.12 -2.82
N SER A 16 3.45 -4.27 -2.33
CA SER A 16 3.91 -4.87 -1.08
C SER A 16 5.38 -5.30 -1.13
N ILE A 17 5.86 -5.80 -2.26
CA ILE A 17 7.29 -6.17 -2.40
C ILE A 17 8.18 -4.94 -2.65
N ALA A 18 7.69 -3.96 -3.42
CA ALA A 18 8.45 -2.76 -3.75
C ALA A 18 8.68 -1.83 -2.55
N VAL A 19 7.74 -1.79 -1.60
CA VAL A 19 7.87 -0.96 -0.38
C VAL A 19 8.81 -1.58 0.65
N ALA A 20 9.01 -2.90 0.64
CA ALA A 20 9.79 -3.62 1.66
C ALA A 20 11.24 -3.08 1.84
N PRO A 21 12.03 -2.81 0.78
CA PRO A 21 13.36 -2.22 0.95
C PRO A 21 13.34 -0.84 1.60
N THR A 22 12.33 -0.02 1.33
CA THR A 22 12.19 1.32 1.93
C THR A 22 11.85 1.21 3.41
N ILE A 23 10.95 0.28 3.78
CA ILE A 23 10.63 -0.02 5.18
C ILE A 23 11.89 -0.49 5.92
N LEU A 24 12.68 -1.39 5.32
CA LEU A 24 13.91 -1.89 5.94
C LEU A 24 14.97 -0.79 6.13
N ARG A 25 15.11 0.13 5.16
CA ARG A 25 16.07 1.24 5.25
C ARG A 25 15.65 2.34 6.24
N ARG A 26 14.37 2.69 6.29
CA ARG A 26 13.85 3.77 7.17
C ARG A 26 13.39 3.27 8.54
N GLY A 27 13.24 1.96 8.70
CA GLY A 27 12.76 1.31 9.90
C GLY A 27 11.25 1.06 9.88
N ALA A 28 10.83 -0.07 10.46
CA ALA A 28 9.42 -0.43 10.55
C ALA A 28 8.60 0.60 11.35
N ALA A 29 9.19 1.19 12.40
CA ALA A 29 8.54 2.22 13.22
C ALA A 29 8.12 3.46 12.41
N TRP A 30 8.95 3.86 11.44
CA TRP A 30 8.63 4.96 10.52
C TRP A 30 7.46 4.61 9.60
N PHE A 31 7.44 3.41 9.03
CA PHE A 31 6.31 3.03 8.18
C PHE A 31 5.02 2.86 9.00
N SER A 32 5.13 2.31 10.22
CA SER A 32 3.99 2.12 11.12
C SER A 32 3.46 3.40 11.77
N SER A 33 4.17 4.53 11.64
CA SER A 33 3.69 5.81 12.18
C SER A 33 2.60 6.45 11.32
N PHE A 34 2.38 5.97 10.10
CA PHE A 34 1.27 6.38 9.25
C PHE A 34 0.05 5.48 9.48
N GLY A 35 -1.14 6.08 9.47
CA GLY A 35 -2.42 5.37 9.57
C GLY A 35 -2.82 4.97 10.99
N ARG A 36 -3.77 4.04 11.08
CA ARG A 36 -4.37 3.59 12.36
C ARG A 36 -3.75 2.26 12.79
N PRO A 37 -3.85 1.88 14.08
CA PRO A 37 -3.48 0.54 14.52
C PRO A 37 -4.08 -0.55 13.63
N ASN A 38 -3.28 -1.55 13.27
CA ASN A 38 -3.60 -2.62 12.32
C ASN A 38 -3.83 -2.21 10.84
N ASN A 39 -3.73 -0.91 10.50
CA ASN A 39 -3.88 -0.39 9.13
C ASN A 39 -2.85 0.72 8.88
N VAL A 40 -1.58 0.34 8.93
CA VAL A 40 -0.46 1.28 8.92
C VAL A 40 0.23 1.36 7.56
N GLY A 41 0.96 2.45 7.34
CA GLY A 41 1.73 2.68 6.13
C GLY A 41 1.07 3.63 5.13
N THR A 42 1.63 3.66 3.92
CA THR A 42 1.07 4.38 2.77
C THR A 42 0.45 3.41 1.78
N LYS A 43 -0.42 3.94 0.92
CA LYS A 43 -1.09 3.17 -0.12
C LYS A 43 -1.21 4.00 -1.38
N LEU A 44 -0.96 3.36 -2.52
CA LEU A 44 -1.32 3.89 -3.83
C LEU A 44 -2.83 3.75 -4.04
N PHE A 45 -3.53 4.87 -4.07
CA PHE A 45 -4.95 4.97 -4.40
C PHE A 45 -5.11 5.30 -5.88
N CYS A 46 -5.96 4.56 -6.58
CA CYS A 46 -6.31 4.81 -7.97
C CYS A 46 -7.71 5.41 -8.04
N VAL A 47 -7.80 6.73 -7.98
CA VAL A 47 -9.07 7.47 -8.06
C VAL A 47 -9.48 7.55 -9.53
N SER A 48 -10.54 6.82 -9.89
CA SER A 48 -11.06 6.73 -11.25
C SER A 48 -12.60 6.72 -11.26
N GLY A 49 -13.20 6.81 -12.45
CA GLY A 49 -14.65 6.89 -12.61
C GLY A 49 -15.18 8.32 -12.66
N HIS A 50 -16.35 8.57 -12.07
CA HIS A 50 -17.01 9.87 -12.07
C HIS A 50 -16.41 10.82 -11.03
N VAL A 51 -15.22 11.32 -11.31
CA VAL A 51 -14.50 12.34 -10.52
C VAL A 51 -14.01 13.45 -11.46
N ASN A 52 -13.86 14.66 -10.96
CA ASN A 52 -13.42 15.79 -11.77
C ASN A 52 -11.94 15.67 -12.18
N THR A 53 -11.12 15.04 -11.35
CA THR A 53 -9.67 14.94 -11.56
C THR A 53 -9.18 13.52 -11.25
N PRO A 54 -9.35 12.56 -12.18
CA PRO A 54 -8.88 11.19 -11.97
C PRO A 54 -7.36 11.14 -11.87
N CYS A 55 -6.85 10.39 -10.91
CA CYS A 55 -5.41 10.26 -10.68
C CYS A 55 -5.06 8.99 -9.91
N THR A 56 -3.77 8.64 -9.96
CA THR A 56 -3.17 7.72 -9.00
C THR A 56 -2.31 8.54 -8.06
N VAL A 57 -2.55 8.41 -6.76
CA VAL A 57 -1.86 9.17 -5.71
C VAL A 57 -1.43 8.23 -4.59
N GLU A 58 -0.22 8.39 -4.07
CA GLU A 58 0.21 7.72 -2.85
C GLU A 58 -0.16 8.58 -1.65
N GLU A 59 -0.94 8.02 -0.72
CA GLU A 59 -1.31 8.73 0.50
C GLU A 59 -1.24 7.83 1.74
N ALA A 60 -1.30 8.44 2.92
CA ALA A 60 -1.33 7.70 4.18
C ALA A 60 -2.59 6.82 4.28
N MET A 61 -2.41 5.58 4.75
CA MET A 61 -3.54 4.73 5.10
C MET A 61 -4.42 5.41 6.14
N SER A 62 -5.73 5.13 6.12
CA SER A 62 -6.73 5.74 7.01
C SER A 62 -7.03 7.23 6.76
N ILE A 63 -6.62 7.81 5.61
CA ILE A 63 -7.17 9.08 5.12
C ILE A 63 -8.70 8.99 4.97
N PRO A 64 -9.48 10.02 5.38
CA PRO A 64 -10.91 10.05 5.11
C PRO A 64 -11.19 9.99 3.61
N PHE A 65 -12.11 9.14 3.18
CA PHE A 65 -12.40 8.99 1.75
C PHE A 65 -12.86 10.30 1.10
N ARG A 66 -13.61 11.15 1.82
CA ARG A 66 -13.99 12.48 1.33
C ARG A 66 -12.77 13.36 1.05
N GLU A 67 -11.81 13.38 1.98
CA GLU A 67 -10.56 14.16 1.84
C GLU A 67 -9.69 13.63 0.69
N LEU A 68 -9.74 12.33 0.39
CA LEU A 68 -9.05 11.77 -0.77
C LEU A 68 -9.67 12.20 -2.12
N ILE A 69 -10.95 12.58 -2.14
CA ILE A 69 -11.71 12.89 -3.37
C ILE A 69 -11.85 14.41 -3.60
N GLU A 70 -11.93 15.20 -2.53
CA GLU A 70 -12.00 16.67 -2.55
C GLU A 70 -10.64 17.32 -2.82
#